data_AF-A0A2A2N642-F1
#
_entry.id   AF-A0A2A2N642-F1
#
_cell.length_a   1.000
_cell.length_b   1.000
_cell.length_c   1.000
_cell.angle_alpha   90.00
_cell.angle_beta   90.00
_cell.angle_gamma   90.00
#
_symmetry.space_group_name_H-M   'P 1'
#
loop_
_entity.id
_entity.type
_entity.pdbx_description
1 polymer ?
#
loop_
_entity_poly.entity_id
_entity_poly.type
_entity_poly.pdbx_seq_one_letter_code
_entity_poly.pdbx_strand_id
1 'polypeptide(L)' 'MCKHGGYLQRRQRRLWEKLVGIKEVYVCSRCGYIKRVR' A
#
# COMPACT_ATOMS: atom_id res chain seq x y z
N MET A 1 3.51 17.31 6.86
CA MET A 1 2.83 16.10 7.38
C MET A 1 1.81 15.61 6.37
N CYS A 2 2.06 14.49 5.69
CA CYS A 2 1.08 13.93 4.77
C CYS A 2 -0.03 13.25 5.57
N LYS A 3 -1.28 13.71 5.44
CA LYS A 3 -2.45 13.08 6.06
C LYS A 3 -2.78 11.79 5.31
N HIS A 4 -2.07 10.71 5.62
CA HIS A 4 -2.13 9.42 4.94
C HIS A 4 -3.57 8.88 4.78
N GLY A 5 -4.45 9.11 5.76
CA GLY A 5 -5.80 8.51 5.80
C GLY A 5 -6.67 8.75 4.55
N GLY A 6 -6.57 9.91 3.90
CA GLY A 6 -7.38 10.25 2.72
C GLY A 6 -6.69 10.02 1.37
N TYR A 7 -5.38 9.80 1.35
CA TYR A 7 -4.59 9.64 0.12
C TYR A 7 -4.04 8.22 -0.07
N LEU A 8 -4.30 7.31 0.88
CA LEU A 8 -4.00 5.90 0.72
C LEU A 8 -4.93 5.28 -0.33
N GLN A 9 -4.37 4.97 -1.49
CA GLN A 9 -5.06 4.22 -2.52
C GLN A 9 -4.63 2.76 -2.48
N ARG A 10 -5.59 1.84 -2.65
CA ARG A 10 -5.29 0.42 -2.77
C ARG A 10 -4.54 0.18 -4.08
N ARG A 11 -3.37 -0.43 -3.99
CA ARG A 11 -2.55 -0.83 -5.13
C ARG A 11 -2.73 -2.32 -5.39
N GLN A 12 -2.73 -2.70 -6.66
CA GLN A 12 -2.65 -4.10 -7.04
C GLN A 12 -1.35 -4.73 -6.50
N ARG A 13 -1.49 -5.91 -5.90
CA ARG A 13 -0.37 -6.70 -5.39
C ARG A 13 0.50 -7.22 -6.53
N ARG A 14 1.80 -7.08 -6.40
CA ARG A 14 2.79 -7.75 -7.25
C ARG A 14 2.87 -9.24 -6.91
N LEU A 15 3.40 -10.04 -7.84
CA LEU A 15 3.56 -11.48 -7.67
C LEU A 15 4.37 -11.84 -6.42
N TRP A 16 5.45 -11.12 -6.15
CA TRP A 16 6.25 -11.36 -4.95
C TRP A 16 5.53 -11.01 -3.65
N GLU A 17 4.66 -9.99 -3.67
CA GLU A 17 3.84 -9.63 -2.51
C GLU A 17 2.83 -10.74 -2.19
N LYS A 18 2.31 -11.43 -3.21
CA LYS A 18 1.49 -12.64 -2.99
C LYS A 18 2.30 -13.79 -2.39
N LEU A 19 3.54 -14.00 -2.85
CA LEU A 19 4.42 -15.07 -2.34
C LEU A 19 4.80 -14.88 -0.87
N VAL A 20 5.00 -13.64 -0.42
CA VAL A 20 5.34 -13.31 0.98
C VAL A 20 4.10 -13.31 1.90
N GLY A 21 2.90 -13.47 1.33
CA GLY A 21 1.63 -13.52 2.06
C GLY A 21 1.05 -12.14 2.36
N ILE A 22 1.37 -11.10 1.58
CA ILE A 22 0.77 -9.77 1.71
C ILE A 22 -0.63 -9.80 1.09
N LYS A 23 -1.66 -9.52 1.90
CA LYS A 23 -3.06 -9.49 1.47
C LYS A 23 -3.43 -8.21 0.76
N GLU A 24 -2.94 -7.07 1.23
CA GLU A 24 -3.28 -5.76 0.66
C GLU A 24 -2.10 -4.79 0.72
N VAL A 25 -2.01 -3.93 -0.29
CA VAL A 25 -0.98 -2.91 -0.40
C VAL A 25 -1.67 -1.60 -0.65
N TYR A 26 -1.37 -0.60 0.15
CA TYR A 26 -1.85 0.75 -0.01
C TYR A 26 -0.67 1.67 -0.26
N VAL A 27 -0.83 2.61 -1.18
CA VAL A 27 0.18 3.62 -1.48
C VAL A 27 -0.44 5.00 -1.34
N CYS A 28 0.27 5.90 -0.67
CA CYS A 28 -0.14 7.29 -0.55
C CYS A 28 0.23 8.03 -1.84
N SER A 29 -0.76 8.56 -2.55
CA SER A 29 -0.54 9.27 -3.81
C SER A 29 0.17 10.62 -3.65
N ARG A 30 0.27 11.16 -2.42
CA ARG A 30 0.92 12.44 -2.15
C ARG A 30 2.37 12.35 -1.68
N CYS A 31 2.75 11.30 -0.96
CA CYS A 31 4.10 11.16 -0.40
C CYS A 31 4.78 9.82 -0.73
N GLY A 32 4.10 8.92 -1.44
CA GLY A 32 4.64 7.60 -1.76
C GLY A 32 4.69 6.63 -0.58
N TYR A 33 4.14 6.97 0.59
CA TYR A 33 4.09 6.07 1.74
C TYR A 33 3.37 4.76 1.40
N ILE A 34 3.98 3.62 1.72
CA ILE A 34 3.45 2.29 1.41
C ILE A 34 3.02 1.62 2.72
N LYS A 35 1.73 1.28 2.83
CA LYS A 35 1.19 0.46 3.92
C LYS A 35 0.90 -0.94 3.39
N ARG A 36 1.55 -1.95 3.97
CA ARG A 36 1.33 -3.35 3.63
C ARG A 36 0.52 -4.00 4.73
N VAL A 37 -0.51 -4.73 4.35
CA VAL A 37 -1.37 -5.52 5.26
C VAL A 37 -1.13 -6.98 4.92
N ARG A 38 -0.69 -7.76 5.91
CA ARG A 38 -0.44 -9.20 5.79
C ARG A 38 -1.69 -10.01 6.12
#